data_AF-A0A399HQ78-F1
#
_entry.id   AF-A0A399HQ78-F1
#
_cell.length_a   1.000
_cell.length_b   1.000
_cell.length_c   1.000
_cell.angle_alpha   90.00
_cell.angle_beta   90.00
_cell.angle_gamma   90.00
#
_symmetry.space_group_name_H-M   'P 1'
#
loop_
_entity.id
_entity.type
_entity.pdbx_description
1 polymer ?
#
loop_
_entity_poly.entity_id
_entity_poly.type
_entity_poly.pdbx_seq_one_letter_code
_entity_poly.pdbx_strand_id
1 'polypeptide(L)'
;MVPKPPPAKGASKRMQEAMEVLRQDEEFNERVQKPSTEAMFFDPGAPGTVDKRRRARANFKYFCEVCYKEENEVDMYAAETLTDRVCRFLEGMLRASKGMLQDKMQMNTLTQMRQALEWWIKVFTPTFSTFRTEFHTRVSRHIRLIAVEQELSIEHRQKNNLGTLELQMFYDQIKLENRGLDNLKQHYVAWVLAFITGASTCTCYKEETKRFSASSSAALQSTKARDNKGCSFQYYCRLLYNLSMHMPLLLHSL
;
A
#
# COMPACT_ATOMS: atom_id res chain seq x y z
N MET A 1 -39.62 -26.75 -9.47
CA MET A 1 -39.33 -26.46 -10.90
C MET A 1 -38.22 -25.44 -10.95
N VAL A 2 -37.10 -25.76 -11.61
CA VAL A 2 -35.99 -24.79 -11.75
C VAL A 2 -36.46 -23.71 -12.74
N PRO A 3 -36.48 -22.42 -12.36
CA PRO A 3 -36.91 -21.35 -13.26
C PRO A 3 -36.00 -21.34 -14.49
N LYS A 4 -36.62 -21.42 -15.67
CA LYS A 4 -35.90 -21.39 -16.95
C LYS A 4 -35.39 -19.96 -17.17
N PRO A 5 -34.08 -19.75 -17.41
CA PRO A 5 -33.57 -18.41 -17.63
C PRO A 5 -34.22 -17.79 -18.88
N PRO A 6 -34.45 -16.46 -18.88
CA PRO A 6 -35.04 -15.78 -20.01
C PRO A 6 -34.17 -15.95 -21.28
N PRO A 7 -34.77 -16.00 -22.47
CA PRO A 7 -34.03 -16.18 -23.72
C PRO A 7 -33.06 -15.01 -23.95
N ALA A 8 -31.78 -15.34 -24.17
CA ALA A 8 -30.75 -14.35 -24.42
C ALA A 8 -30.97 -13.65 -25.78
N LYS A 9 -30.87 -12.32 -25.80
CA LYS A 9 -30.87 -11.56 -27.05
C LYS A 9 -29.58 -11.86 -27.83
N GLY A 10 -29.70 -12.15 -29.12
CA GLY A 10 -28.53 -12.42 -29.97
C GLY A 10 -27.53 -11.26 -29.98
N ALA A 11 -26.24 -11.59 -30.10
CA ALA A 11 -25.18 -10.60 -30.24
C ALA A 11 -25.38 -9.76 -31.51
N SER A 12 -25.03 -8.47 -31.47
CA SER A 12 -25.16 -7.58 -32.63
C SER A 12 -24.21 -8.02 -33.77
N LYS A 13 -24.59 -7.74 -35.04
CA LYS A 13 -23.74 -8.06 -36.21
C LYS A 13 -22.32 -7.51 -36.08
N ARG A 14 -22.20 -6.26 -35.61
CA ARG A 14 -20.90 -5.62 -35.34
C ARG A 14 -20.05 -6.38 -34.32
N MET A 15 -20.65 -6.94 -33.28
CA MET A 15 -19.93 -7.75 -32.29
C MET A 15 -19.51 -9.10 -32.88
N GLN A 16 -20.36 -9.72 -33.70
CA GLN A 16 -20.03 -10.97 -34.38
C GLN A 16 -18.84 -10.81 -35.34
N GLU A 17 -18.84 -9.74 -36.15
CA GLU A 17 -17.73 -9.40 -37.05
C GLU A 17 -16.43 -9.12 -36.26
N ALA A 18 -16.51 -8.37 -35.16
CA ALA A 18 -15.35 -8.10 -34.31
C ALA A 18 -14.78 -9.37 -33.65
N MET A 19 -15.64 -10.29 -33.21
CA MET A 19 -15.21 -11.58 -32.66
C MET A 19 -14.59 -12.49 -33.72
N GLU A 20 -15.06 -12.44 -34.96
CA GLU A 20 -14.48 -13.20 -36.07
C GLU A 20 -13.06 -12.72 -36.39
N VAL A 21 -12.82 -11.40 -36.34
CA VAL A 21 -11.47 -10.81 -36.46
C VAL A 21 -10.57 -11.25 -35.30
N LEU A 22 -11.08 -11.20 -34.06
CA LEU A 22 -10.33 -11.67 -32.88
C LEU A 22 -10.03 -13.18 -32.93
N ARG A 23 -10.90 -13.98 -33.54
CA ARG A 23 -10.67 -15.42 -33.72
C ARG A 23 -9.52 -15.71 -34.69
N GLN A 24 -9.19 -14.79 -35.59
CA GLN A 24 -8.07 -14.92 -36.53
C GLN A 24 -6.75 -14.39 -35.94
N ASP A 25 -6.79 -13.72 -34.79
CA ASP A 25 -5.61 -13.22 -34.08
C ASP A 25 -4.99 -14.37 -33.24
N GLU A 26 -3.88 -14.93 -33.72
CA GLU A 26 -3.16 -16.02 -33.06
C GLU A 26 -2.65 -15.61 -31.67
N GLU A 27 -2.16 -14.37 -31.51
CA GLU A 27 -1.64 -13.86 -30.23
C GLU A 27 -2.76 -13.69 -29.20
N PHE A 28 -3.92 -13.20 -29.63
CA PHE A 28 -5.09 -13.12 -28.76
C PHE A 28 -5.60 -14.51 -28.38
N ASN A 29 -5.70 -15.45 -29.32
CA ASN A 29 -6.14 -16.83 -29.02
C ASN A 29 -5.19 -17.54 -28.04
N GLU A 30 -3.88 -17.40 -28.21
CA GLU A 30 -2.90 -17.94 -27.26
C GLU A 30 -3.07 -17.34 -25.85
N ARG A 31 -3.37 -16.04 -25.76
CA ARG A 31 -3.64 -15.38 -24.48
C ARG A 31 -4.96 -15.79 -23.85
N VAL A 32 -6.01 -15.99 -24.65
CA VAL A 32 -7.32 -16.45 -24.17
C VAL A 32 -7.24 -17.87 -23.58
N GLN A 33 -6.37 -18.71 -24.11
CA GLN A 33 -6.12 -20.05 -23.57
C GLN A 33 -5.30 -20.03 -22.28
N LYS A 34 -4.48 -19.00 -22.05
CA LYS A 34 -3.75 -18.83 -20.80
C LYS A 34 -4.72 -18.40 -19.70
N PRO A 35 -4.66 -19.01 -18.50
CA PRO A 35 -5.46 -18.53 -17.39
C PRO A 35 -5.09 -17.08 -17.10
N SER A 36 -6.08 -16.22 -16.85
CA SER A 36 -5.89 -14.79 -16.55
C SER A 36 -5.30 -14.54 -15.16
N THR A 37 -4.48 -15.46 -14.66
CA THR A 37 -3.82 -15.40 -13.35
C THR A 37 -2.93 -14.17 -13.25
N GLU A 38 -2.31 -13.73 -14.35
CA GLU A 38 -1.52 -12.49 -14.40
C GLU A 38 -2.31 -11.24 -13.95
N ALA A 39 -3.59 -11.16 -14.32
CA ALA A 39 -4.45 -10.06 -13.90
C ALA A 39 -4.71 -10.05 -12.39
N MET A 40 -4.64 -11.22 -11.72
CA MET A 40 -4.76 -11.28 -10.26
C MET A 40 -3.57 -10.59 -9.57
N PHE A 41 -2.37 -10.63 -10.16
CA PHE A 41 -1.15 -10.06 -9.56
C PHE A 41 -0.93 -8.58 -9.89
N PHE A 42 -1.76 -8.00 -10.75
CA PHE A 42 -1.60 -6.63 -11.23
C PHE A 42 -2.29 -5.62 -10.29
N ASP A 43 -1.50 -4.75 -9.66
CA ASP A 43 -2.00 -3.65 -8.82
C ASP A 43 -1.22 -2.35 -9.17
N PRO A 44 -1.70 -1.56 -10.14
CA PRO A 44 -1.01 -0.36 -10.60
C PRO A 44 -1.06 0.78 -9.58
N GLY A 45 -2.00 0.75 -8.64
CA GLY A 45 -2.19 1.80 -7.63
C GLY A 45 -1.29 1.66 -6.41
N ALA A 46 -0.62 0.52 -6.23
CA ALA A 46 0.17 0.24 -5.04
C ALA A 46 1.43 -0.61 -5.32
N PRO A 47 2.40 -0.12 -6.12
CA PRO A 47 3.61 -0.87 -6.48
C PRO A 47 4.42 -1.32 -5.26
N GLY A 48 4.55 -0.47 -4.23
CA GLY A 48 5.23 -0.83 -2.99
C GLY A 48 4.56 -1.99 -2.23
N THR A 49 3.24 -2.15 -2.36
CA THR A 49 2.51 -3.30 -1.79
C THR A 49 2.81 -4.57 -2.57
N VAL A 50 2.88 -4.48 -3.91
CA VAL A 50 3.26 -5.61 -4.78
C VAL A 50 4.66 -6.10 -4.42
N ASP A 51 5.63 -5.20 -4.27
CA ASP A 51 7.01 -5.59 -3.94
C ASP A 51 7.13 -6.20 -2.54
N LYS A 52 6.38 -5.69 -1.56
CA LYS A 52 6.29 -6.30 -0.23
C LYS A 52 5.72 -7.72 -0.30
N ARG A 53 4.64 -7.93 -1.07
CA ARG A 53 4.05 -9.26 -1.29
C ARG A 53 5.04 -10.20 -1.96
N ARG A 54 5.73 -9.76 -3.03
CA ARG A 54 6.72 -10.58 -3.74
C ARG A 54 7.86 -11.02 -2.83
N ARG A 55 8.42 -10.09 -2.02
CA ARG A 55 9.46 -10.42 -1.02
C ARG A 55 8.97 -11.41 0.02
N ALA A 56 7.76 -11.23 0.55
CA ALA A 56 7.19 -12.16 1.52
C ALA A 56 7.05 -13.58 0.95
N ARG A 57 6.59 -13.72 -0.31
CA ARG A 57 6.52 -15.01 -1.01
C ARG A 57 7.90 -15.62 -1.19
N ALA A 58 8.87 -14.86 -1.71
CA ALA A 58 10.23 -15.36 -1.94
C ALA A 58 10.88 -15.88 -0.64
N ASN A 59 10.73 -15.14 0.46
CA ASN A 59 11.25 -15.55 1.76
C ASN A 59 10.52 -16.80 2.31
N PHE A 60 9.21 -16.88 2.15
CA PHE A 60 8.44 -18.05 2.59
C PHE A 60 8.79 -19.30 1.79
N LYS A 61 8.93 -19.17 0.47
CA LYS A 61 9.39 -20.25 -0.41
C LYS A 61 10.77 -20.75 0.02
N TYR A 62 11.73 -19.85 0.18
CA TYR A 62 13.07 -20.20 0.64
C TYR A 62 13.06 -20.89 2.00
N PHE A 63 12.22 -20.43 2.93
CA PHE A 63 12.05 -21.08 4.22
C PHE A 63 11.47 -22.51 4.08
N CYS A 64 10.48 -22.72 3.23
CA CYS A 64 9.93 -24.05 2.95
C CYS A 64 10.96 -24.99 2.31
N GLU A 65 11.74 -24.50 1.36
CA GLU A 65 12.82 -25.25 0.71
C GLU A 65 13.87 -25.69 1.74
N VAL A 66 14.32 -24.77 2.60
CA VAL A 66 15.38 -25.06 3.58
C VAL A 66 14.88 -25.93 4.74
N CYS A 67 13.70 -25.63 5.30
CA CYS A 67 13.22 -26.30 6.52
C CYS A 67 12.39 -27.56 6.26
N TYR A 68 11.70 -27.64 5.12
CA TYR A 68 10.79 -28.73 4.79
C TYR A 68 11.20 -29.52 3.54
N LYS A 69 12.21 -29.07 2.78
CA LYS A 69 12.68 -29.71 1.53
C LYS A 69 11.58 -29.83 0.48
N GLU A 70 10.66 -28.87 0.48
CA GLU A 70 9.59 -28.77 -0.52
C GLU A 70 10.04 -27.80 -1.60
N GLU A 71 9.94 -28.19 -2.87
CA GLU A 71 10.27 -27.31 -4.02
C GLU A 71 9.01 -26.83 -4.75
N ASN A 72 7.94 -27.64 -4.68
CA ASN A 72 6.67 -27.34 -5.32
C ASN A 72 5.84 -26.38 -4.46
N GLU A 73 5.50 -25.22 -5.02
CA GLU A 73 4.72 -24.21 -4.31
C GLU A 73 3.32 -24.71 -3.92
N VAL A 74 2.72 -25.62 -4.70
CA VAL A 74 1.40 -26.17 -4.36
C VAL A 74 1.45 -26.88 -3.00
N ASP A 75 2.50 -27.66 -2.77
CA ASP A 75 2.69 -28.41 -1.54
C ASP A 75 3.00 -27.47 -0.38
N MET A 76 3.79 -26.41 -0.60
CA MET A 76 4.07 -25.36 0.39
C MET A 76 2.80 -24.68 0.92
N TYR A 77 1.80 -24.52 0.04
CA TYR A 77 0.50 -23.88 0.33
C TYR A 77 -0.64 -24.87 0.63
N ALA A 78 -0.33 -26.15 0.89
CA ALA A 78 -1.31 -27.15 1.29
C ALA A 78 -2.07 -26.75 2.57
N ALA A 79 -3.41 -26.82 2.54
CA ALA A 79 -4.29 -26.29 3.59
C ALA A 79 -3.99 -26.88 4.98
N GLU A 80 -3.64 -28.16 5.04
CA GLU A 80 -3.43 -28.93 6.28
C GLU A 80 -2.23 -28.43 7.09
N THR A 81 -1.16 -28.01 6.40
CA THR A 81 0.14 -27.67 7.01
C THR A 81 0.46 -26.18 6.96
N LEU A 82 -0.25 -25.44 6.10
CA LEU A 82 0.01 -24.02 5.85
C LEU A 82 0.05 -23.17 7.11
N THR A 83 -0.92 -23.33 8.01
CA THR A 83 -1.01 -22.49 9.22
C THR A 83 0.22 -22.65 10.10
N ASP A 84 0.69 -23.89 10.28
CA ASP A 84 1.88 -24.18 11.08
C ASP A 84 3.16 -23.71 10.40
N ARG A 85 3.28 -23.93 9.09
CA ARG A 85 4.43 -23.42 8.32
C ARG A 85 4.53 -21.90 8.40
N VAL A 86 3.42 -21.17 8.29
CA VAL A 86 3.42 -19.70 8.42
C VAL A 86 3.82 -19.27 9.83
N CYS A 87 3.36 -19.97 10.88
CA CYS A 87 3.79 -19.69 12.24
C CYS A 87 5.31 -19.85 12.40
N ARG A 88 5.86 -20.99 11.96
CA ARG A 88 7.31 -21.27 12.01
C ARG A 88 8.13 -20.35 11.14
N PHE A 89 7.60 -19.96 9.97
CA PHE A 89 8.22 -18.96 9.11
C PHE A 89 8.38 -17.62 9.83
N LEU A 90 7.33 -17.12 10.47
CA LEU A 90 7.37 -15.85 11.19
C LEU A 90 8.37 -15.89 12.37
N GLU A 91 8.42 -17.01 13.08
CA GLU A 91 9.43 -17.27 14.11
C GLU A 91 10.85 -17.26 13.52
N GLY A 92 11.05 -17.95 12.39
CA GLY A 92 12.33 -18.00 11.66
C GLY A 92 12.79 -16.62 11.17
N MET A 93 11.88 -15.81 10.63
CA MET A 93 12.19 -14.44 10.19
C MET A 93 12.67 -13.57 11.35
N LEU A 94 12.07 -13.70 12.53
CA LEU A 94 12.54 -12.99 13.71
C LEU A 94 13.94 -13.44 14.14
N ARG A 95 14.18 -14.74 14.19
CA ARG A 95 15.50 -15.29 14.53
C ARG A 95 16.57 -14.86 13.53
N ALA A 96 16.25 -14.85 12.23
CA ALA A 96 17.16 -14.39 11.18
C ALA A 96 17.48 -12.89 11.26
N SER A 97 16.55 -12.08 11.78
CA SER A 97 16.77 -10.63 11.99
C SER A 97 17.62 -10.31 13.22
N LYS A 98 17.81 -11.26 14.14
CA LYS A 98 18.58 -11.07 15.38
C LYS A 98 20.07 -10.94 15.05
N GLY A 99 20.64 -9.75 15.29
CA GLY A 99 22.06 -9.46 15.02
C GLY A 99 22.30 -8.36 13.98
N MET A 100 21.25 -7.93 13.26
CA MET A 100 21.31 -6.66 12.52
C MET A 100 21.23 -5.50 13.52
N LEU A 101 22.19 -4.57 13.46
CA LEU A 101 22.37 -3.46 14.41
C LEU A 101 21.04 -2.72 14.71
N GLN A 102 20.69 -2.68 15.99
CA GLN A 102 19.67 -1.84 16.66
C GLN A 102 18.16 -2.08 16.46
N ASP A 103 17.68 -2.93 15.56
CA ASP A 103 16.22 -3.15 15.44
C ASP A 103 15.81 -4.58 15.80
N LYS A 104 15.29 -4.74 17.03
CA LYS A 104 14.38 -5.87 17.32
C LYS A 104 13.20 -5.72 16.35
N MET A 105 13.00 -6.70 15.46
CA MET A 105 11.88 -6.65 14.53
C MET A 105 10.56 -6.48 15.30
N GLN A 106 9.78 -5.46 14.94
CA GLN A 106 8.56 -5.11 15.66
C GLN A 106 7.43 -6.12 15.37
N MET A 107 6.50 -6.27 16.31
CA MET A 107 5.28 -7.09 16.13
C MET A 107 4.46 -6.65 14.89
N ASN A 108 4.45 -5.34 14.60
CA ASN A 108 3.78 -4.81 13.42
C ASN A 108 4.41 -5.34 12.11
N THR A 109 5.73 -5.52 12.07
CA THR A 109 6.42 -6.07 10.91
C THR A 109 6.00 -7.51 10.65
N LEU A 110 5.92 -8.34 11.69
CA LEU A 110 5.37 -9.71 11.59
C LEU A 110 3.94 -9.72 11.08
N THR A 111 3.12 -8.79 11.56
CA THR A 111 1.72 -8.66 11.14
C THR A 111 1.61 -8.29 9.66
N GLN A 112 2.46 -7.37 9.18
CA GLN A 112 2.55 -6.99 7.77
C GLN A 112 3.02 -8.15 6.89
N MET A 113 4.01 -8.95 7.35
CA MET A 113 4.44 -10.16 6.64
C MET A 113 3.30 -11.18 6.51
N ARG A 114 2.53 -11.42 7.58
CA ARG A 114 1.34 -12.27 7.53
C ARG A 114 0.31 -11.76 6.52
N GLN A 115 0.01 -10.45 6.53
CA GLN A 115 -0.94 -9.86 5.56
C GLN A 115 -0.44 -9.99 4.11
N ALA A 116 0.86 -9.84 3.89
CA ALA A 116 1.47 -10.03 2.59
C ALA A 116 1.37 -11.50 2.12
N LEU A 117 1.54 -12.47 3.02
CA LEU A 117 1.37 -13.89 2.73
C LEU A 117 -0.09 -14.30 2.52
N GLU A 118 -1.03 -13.77 3.29
CA GLU A 118 -2.47 -14.06 3.15
C GLU A 118 -2.95 -13.84 1.70
N TRP A 119 -2.39 -12.83 1.04
CA TRP A 119 -2.69 -12.55 -0.35
C TRP A 119 -2.30 -13.71 -1.27
N TRP A 120 -1.09 -14.25 -1.13
CA TRP A 120 -0.64 -15.42 -1.91
C TRP A 120 -1.37 -16.70 -1.53
N ILE A 121 -1.68 -16.87 -0.25
CA ILE A 121 -2.44 -18.01 0.24
C ILE A 121 -3.82 -18.08 -0.42
N LYS A 122 -4.51 -16.94 -0.58
CA LYS A 122 -5.79 -16.88 -1.31
C LYS A 122 -5.67 -17.33 -2.77
N VAL A 123 -4.51 -17.14 -3.38
CA VAL A 123 -4.24 -17.50 -4.77
C VAL A 123 -3.90 -18.99 -4.90
N PHE A 124 -3.04 -19.52 -4.02
CA PHE A 124 -2.55 -20.89 -4.12
C PHE A 124 -3.40 -21.93 -3.37
N THR A 125 -4.26 -21.49 -2.46
CA THR A 125 -5.10 -22.38 -1.65
C THR A 125 -6.58 -22.04 -1.90
N PRO A 126 -7.25 -22.65 -2.89
CA PRO A 126 -8.64 -22.34 -3.23
C PRO A 126 -9.62 -22.53 -2.06
N THR A 127 -9.32 -23.46 -1.15
CA THR A 127 -10.10 -23.74 0.06
C THR A 127 -9.80 -22.80 1.21
N PHE A 128 -8.92 -21.80 1.06
CA PHE A 128 -8.53 -20.92 2.16
C PHE A 128 -9.71 -20.21 2.83
N SER A 129 -10.77 -19.92 2.09
CA SER A 129 -11.98 -19.30 2.62
C SER A 129 -12.62 -20.11 3.76
N THR A 130 -12.48 -21.44 3.78
CA THR A 130 -13.12 -22.32 4.78
C THR A 130 -12.43 -22.24 6.15
N PHE A 131 -11.10 -22.05 6.18
CA PHE A 131 -10.31 -22.01 7.41
C PHE A 131 -9.65 -20.65 7.67
N ARG A 132 -9.98 -19.62 6.88
CA ARG A 132 -9.41 -18.27 6.98
C ARG A 132 -9.47 -17.68 8.38
N THR A 133 -10.62 -17.78 9.06
CA THR A 133 -10.81 -17.23 10.40
C THR A 133 -9.92 -17.92 11.43
N GLU A 134 -9.80 -19.25 11.34
CA GLU A 134 -8.92 -20.04 12.19
C GLU A 134 -7.46 -19.66 11.95
N PHE A 135 -7.03 -19.62 10.68
CA PHE A 135 -5.70 -19.18 10.28
C PHE A 135 -5.35 -17.81 10.89
N HIS A 136 -6.22 -16.81 10.70
CA HIS A 136 -6.00 -15.47 11.26
C HIS A 136 -5.86 -15.48 12.78
N THR A 137 -6.72 -16.23 13.47
CA THR A 137 -6.71 -16.30 14.93
C THR A 137 -5.44 -16.97 15.44
N ARG A 138 -5.09 -18.14 14.88
CA ARG A 138 -3.92 -18.93 15.29
C ARG A 138 -2.61 -18.19 15.00
N VAL A 139 -2.43 -17.67 13.79
CA VAL A 139 -1.22 -16.93 13.43
C VAL A 139 -1.09 -15.64 14.24
N SER A 140 -2.18 -14.92 14.52
CA SER A 140 -2.11 -13.70 15.34
C SER A 140 -1.77 -13.99 16.81
N ARG A 141 -2.30 -15.08 17.37
CA ARG A 141 -1.91 -15.56 18.70
C ARG A 141 -0.44 -15.95 18.73
N HIS A 142 0.05 -16.61 17.69
CA HIS A 142 1.46 -16.99 17.58
C HIS A 142 2.39 -15.77 17.48
N ILE A 143 2.03 -14.75 16.69
CA ILE A 143 2.76 -13.47 16.65
C ILE A 143 2.82 -12.83 18.05
N ARG A 144 1.72 -12.84 18.80
CA ARG A 144 1.70 -12.32 20.18
C ARG A 144 2.57 -13.16 21.12
N LEU A 145 2.54 -14.48 20.99
CA LEU A 145 3.41 -15.39 21.77
C LEU A 145 4.88 -15.04 21.53
N ILE A 146 5.31 -14.97 20.26
CA ILE A 146 6.67 -14.56 19.87
C ILE A 146 7.02 -13.19 20.46
N ALA A 147 6.09 -12.24 20.42
CA ALA A 147 6.32 -10.89 20.94
C ALA A 147 6.55 -10.87 22.46
N VAL A 148 5.83 -11.69 23.22
CA VAL A 148 6.05 -11.86 24.67
C VAL A 148 7.38 -12.56 24.93
N GLU A 149 7.65 -13.68 24.26
CA GLU A 149 8.86 -14.49 24.47
C GLU A 149 10.16 -13.76 24.14
N GLN A 150 10.15 -12.87 23.15
CA GLN A 150 11.33 -12.13 22.68
C GLN A 150 11.37 -10.68 23.16
N GLU A 151 10.45 -10.31 24.07
CA GLU A 151 10.30 -8.94 24.60
C GLU A 151 10.28 -7.90 23.47
N LEU A 152 9.50 -8.19 22.42
CA LEU A 152 9.27 -7.23 21.36
C LEU A 152 8.38 -6.11 21.92
N SER A 153 8.52 -4.90 21.39
CA SER A 153 7.59 -3.82 21.73
C SER A 153 6.17 -4.23 21.27
N ILE A 154 5.33 -4.63 22.24
CA ILE A 154 3.90 -4.92 22.07
C ILE A 154 3.09 -3.63 22.19
N GLU A 155 3.67 -2.60 22.81
CA GLU A 155 3.05 -1.31 22.98
C GLU A 155 2.64 -0.78 21.61
N HIS A 156 1.33 -0.59 21.43
CA HIS A 156 0.87 0.44 20.54
C HIS A 156 1.53 1.71 21.03
N ARG A 157 2.60 2.17 20.37
CA ARG A 157 3.10 3.52 20.59
C ARG A 157 1.86 4.39 20.64
N GLN A 158 1.58 4.98 21.79
CA GLN A 158 0.58 6.02 21.84
C GLN A 158 0.96 6.94 20.69
N LYS A 159 0.01 7.21 19.79
CA LYS A 159 0.25 8.27 18.82
C LYS A 159 0.60 9.46 19.69
N ASN A 160 1.86 9.89 19.65
CA ASN A 160 2.27 11.11 20.31
C ASN A 160 1.45 12.18 19.62
N ASN A 161 0.37 12.57 20.27
CA ASN A 161 -0.39 13.73 19.87
C ASN A 161 0.54 14.88 20.22
N LEU A 162 1.26 15.38 19.23
CA LEU A 162 2.02 16.61 19.37
C LEU A 162 1.04 17.66 19.89
N GLY A 163 1.28 18.19 21.07
CA GLY A 163 0.49 19.29 21.60
C GLY A 163 0.94 20.62 21.01
N THR A 164 0.33 21.70 21.48
CA THR A 164 0.70 23.06 21.09
C THR A 164 2.16 23.37 21.44
N LEU A 165 2.67 22.82 22.54
CA LEU A 165 4.04 23.03 23.00
C LEU A 165 5.06 22.42 22.02
N GLU A 166 4.85 21.18 21.60
CA GLU A 166 5.76 20.51 20.67
C GLU A 166 5.75 21.19 19.30
N LEU A 167 4.60 21.69 18.84
CA LEU A 167 4.52 22.51 17.62
C LEU A 167 5.32 23.81 17.75
N GLN A 168 5.21 24.48 18.89
CA GLN A 168 5.99 25.70 19.15
C GLN A 168 7.50 25.41 19.15
N MET A 169 7.94 24.32 19.79
CA MET A 169 9.34 23.90 19.78
C MET A 169 9.85 23.61 18.36
N PHE A 170 9.04 22.98 17.51
CA PHE A 170 9.38 22.79 16.10
C PHE A 170 9.56 24.12 15.35
N TYR A 171 8.67 25.09 15.59
CA TYR A 171 8.77 26.40 14.96
C TYR A 171 10.04 27.15 15.39
N ASP A 172 10.36 27.11 16.69
CA ASP A 172 11.55 27.76 17.21
C ASP A 172 12.83 27.11 16.66
N GLN A 173 12.86 25.78 16.50
CA GLN A 173 13.97 25.10 15.82
C GLN A 173 14.11 25.54 14.36
N ILE A 174 13.01 25.69 13.62
CA ILE A 174 13.03 26.17 12.22
C ILE A 174 13.62 27.58 12.11
N LYS A 175 13.41 28.45 13.11
CA LYS A 175 14.01 29.79 13.13
C LYS A 175 15.52 29.77 13.28
N LEU A 176 16.07 28.74 13.91
CA LEU A 176 17.51 28.58 14.13
C LEU A 176 18.24 28.02 12.89
N GLU A 177 17.51 27.48 11.91
CA GLU A 177 18.08 26.89 10.70
C GLU A 177 18.47 27.97 9.66
N ASN A 178 19.70 27.89 9.15
CA ASN A 178 20.24 28.88 8.22
C ASN A 178 20.01 28.56 6.73
N ARG A 179 19.45 27.39 6.42
CA ARG A 179 19.24 26.92 5.03
C ARG A 179 17.84 26.36 4.84
N GLY A 180 17.23 26.65 3.69
CA GLY A 180 15.93 26.08 3.33
C GLY A 180 14.76 26.55 4.20
N LEU A 181 14.89 27.71 4.86
CA LEU A 181 13.96 28.22 5.85
C LEU A 181 12.53 28.40 5.30
N ASP A 182 12.38 28.82 4.04
CA ASP A 182 11.07 28.93 3.40
C ASP A 182 10.38 27.57 3.21
N ASN A 183 11.14 26.54 2.83
CA ASN A 183 10.61 25.19 2.68
C ASN A 183 10.21 24.60 4.04
N LEU A 184 11.02 24.83 5.08
CA LEU A 184 10.72 24.41 6.44
C LEU A 184 9.47 25.10 6.99
N LYS A 185 9.30 26.41 6.75
CA LYS A 185 8.07 27.13 7.10
C LYS A 185 6.84 26.57 6.39
N GLN A 186 6.95 26.23 5.10
CA GLN A 186 5.84 25.63 4.35
C GLN A 186 5.43 24.26 4.91
N HIS A 187 6.40 23.40 5.22
CA HIS A 187 6.13 22.11 5.87
C HIS A 187 5.52 22.28 7.26
N TYR A 188 6.00 23.26 8.04
CA TYR A 188 5.43 23.59 9.35
C TYR A 188 3.95 24.00 9.24
N VAL A 189 3.60 24.87 8.29
CA VAL A 189 2.21 25.25 8.05
C VAL A 189 1.35 24.05 7.67
N ALA A 190 1.87 23.14 6.83
CA ALA A 190 1.16 21.92 6.48
C ALA A 190 0.94 21.00 7.71
N TRP A 191 1.91 20.91 8.62
CA TRP A 191 1.78 20.17 9.88
C TRP A 191 0.75 20.80 10.83
N VAL A 192 0.77 22.12 10.99
CA VAL A 192 -0.22 22.85 11.80
C VAL A 192 -1.63 22.65 11.24
N LEU A 193 -1.80 22.74 9.92
CA LEU A 193 -3.09 22.49 9.26
C LEU A 193 -3.55 21.05 9.49
N ALA A 194 -2.66 20.06 9.31
CA ALA A 194 -2.99 18.66 9.58
C ALA A 194 -3.36 18.43 11.06
N PHE A 195 -2.68 19.11 11.99
CA PHE A 195 -2.96 19.05 13.42
C PHE A 195 -4.33 19.62 13.78
N ILE A 196 -4.65 20.83 13.31
CA ILE A 196 -5.93 21.51 13.62
C ILE A 196 -7.12 20.78 12.97
N THR A 197 -6.94 20.31 11.73
CA THR A 197 -8.05 19.75 10.94
C THR A 197 -8.20 18.24 11.05
N GLY A 198 -7.19 17.55 11.60
CA GLY A 198 -7.10 16.09 11.54
C GLY A 198 -6.97 15.52 10.12
N ALA A 199 -6.70 16.38 9.12
CA ALA A 199 -6.61 15.96 7.73
C ALA A 199 -5.39 15.05 7.50
N SER A 200 -5.59 13.95 6.76
CA SER A 200 -4.47 13.12 6.31
C SER A 200 -3.57 13.92 5.36
N THR A 201 -2.27 13.63 5.35
CA THR A 201 -1.31 14.23 4.41
C THR A 201 -1.80 14.12 2.96
N CYS A 202 -2.38 12.99 2.58
CA CYS A 202 -2.98 12.78 1.26
C CYS A 202 -4.11 13.77 0.93
N THR A 203 -4.85 14.27 1.91
CA THR A 203 -5.91 15.28 1.68
C THR A 203 -5.31 16.63 1.33
N CYS A 204 -4.18 17.01 1.96
CA CYS A 204 -3.46 18.25 1.68
C CYS A 204 -2.82 18.27 0.27
N TYR A 205 -2.47 17.09 -0.28
CA TYR A 205 -1.87 16.95 -1.62
C TYR A 205 -2.90 16.74 -2.76
N LYS A 206 -4.13 16.31 -2.46
CA LYS A 206 -5.09 15.82 -3.47
C LYS A 206 -5.67 16.87 -4.43
N GLU A 207 -5.45 18.17 -4.21
CA GLU A 207 -5.84 19.20 -5.18
C GLU A 207 -4.87 19.32 -6.37
N GLU A 208 -3.64 18.81 -6.28
CA GLU A 208 -2.67 18.86 -7.39
C GLU A 208 -3.04 17.93 -8.55
N THR A 209 -3.51 16.72 -8.26
CA THR A 209 -3.68 15.68 -9.30
C THR A 209 -4.92 15.87 -10.16
N LYS A 210 -5.99 16.49 -9.65
CA LYS A 210 -7.21 16.77 -10.43
C LYS A 210 -7.06 17.94 -11.39
N ARG A 211 -6.19 18.91 -11.10
CA ARG A 211 -5.94 20.05 -12.01
C ARG A 211 -4.92 19.71 -13.09
N PHE A 212 -3.92 18.88 -12.78
CA PHE A 212 -2.97 18.41 -13.78
C PHE A 212 -3.61 17.50 -14.83
N SER A 213 -4.56 16.64 -14.47
CA SER A 213 -5.25 15.78 -15.45
C SER A 213 -6.23 16.56 -16.35
N ALA A 214 -6.75 17.70 -15.89
CA ALA A 214 -7.61 18.58 -16.68
C ALA A 214 -6.82 19.51 -17.62
N SER A 215 -5.58 19.89 -17.26
CA SER A 215 -4.72 20.72 -18.11
C SER A 215 -3.84 19.91 -19.08
N SER A 216 -3.53 18.65 -18.76
CA SER A 216 -2.73 17.78 -19.62
C SER A 216 -3.47 17.28 -20.87
N SER A 217 -4.81 17.32 -20.91
CA SER A 217 -5.56 17.01 -22.14
C SER A 217 -5.59 18.18 -23.14
N ALA A 218 -5.31 19.41 -22.69
CA ALA A 218 -5.28 20.61 -23.54
C ALA A 218 -3.87 20.98 -24.04
N ALA A 219 -2.82 20.54 -23.36
CA ALA A 219 -1.43 20.96 -23.64
C ALA A 219 -0.59 19.95 -24.46
N LEU A 220 -1.18 18.88 -24.98
CA LEU A 220 -0.47 17.86 -25.75
C LEU A 220 -0.34 18.20 -27.24
N GLN A 221 -0.05 19.47 -27.55
CA GLN A 221 0.39 19.95 -28.88
C GLN A 221 1.30 21.19 -28.77
N SER A 222 2.31 21.23 -27.87
CA SER A 222 3.40 22.19 -28.07
C SER A 222 4.64 21.91 -27.23
N THR A 223 5.77 21.83 -27.92
CA THR A 223 7.16 22.09 -27.47
C THR A 223 7.87 21.14 -26.48
N LYS A 224 8.97 20.58 -27.01
CA LYS A 224 10.16 20.07 -26.32
C LYS A 224 10.92 21.17 -25.55
N ALA A 225 11.56 20.72 -24.47
CA ALA A 225 12.74 21.29 -23.79
C ALA A 225 12.59 22.57 -22.96
N ARG A 226 12.62 22.43 -21.62
CA ARG A 226 13.63 23.03 -20.71
C ARG A 226 13.35 22.68 -19.24
N ASP A 227 14.44 22.39 -18.53
CA ASP A 227 14.71 22.55 -17.10
C ASP A 227 13.55 22.53 -16.11
N ASN A 228 13.41 21.41 -15.38
CA ASN A 228 12.47 21.28 -14.27
C ASN A 228 13.20 21.43 -12.93
N LYS A 229 13.61 22.66 -12.61
CA LYS A 229 13.81 23.13 -11.23
C LYS A 229 12.87 24.31 -11.02
N GLY A 230 11.90 24.11 -10.12
CA GLY A 230 11.08 25.19 -9.58
C GLY A 230 9.67 25.25 -10.17
N CYS A 231 8.76 24.42 -9.64
CA CYS A 231 7.33 24.73 -9.72
C CYS A 231 6.51 23.96 -8.67
N SER A 232 6.77 24.20 -7.37
CA SER A 232 5.77 24.00 -6.30
C SER A 232 5.35 25.34 -5.65
N PHE A 233 5.95 26.45 -6.09
CA PHE A 233 5.95 27.72 -5.35
C PHE A 233 4.69 28.58 -5.57
N GLN A 234 4.03 28.51 -6.74
CA GLN A 234 2.90 29.41 -7.04
C GLN A 234 1.55 28.98 -6.43
N TYR A 235 1.37 27.71 -6.06
CA TYR A 235 0.04 27.22 -5.65
C TYR A 235 -0.17 27.19 -4.14
N TYR A 236 0.88 26.96 -3.34
CA TYR A 236 0.80 27.09 -1.87
C TYR A 236 0.41 28.51 -1.44
N CYS A 237 0.93 29.53 -2.13
CA CYS A 237 0.51 30.92 -1.90
C CYS A 237 -0.98 31.15 -2.19
N ARG A 238 -1.58 30.42 -3.13
CA ARG A 238 -2.99 30.60 -3.51
C ARG A 238 -3.97 29.92 -2.55
N LEU A 239 -3.57 28.79 -1.95
CA LEU A 239 -4.32 28.15 -0.87
C LEU A 239 -4.28 29.00 0.41
N LEU A 240 -3.10 29.57 0.72
CA LEU A 240 -2.92 30.50 1.84
C LEU A 240 -3.66 31.83 1.63
N TYR A 241 -3.72 32.34 0.41
CA TYR A 241 -4.46 33.58 0.07
C TYR A 241 -5.99 33.40 0.22
N ASN A 242 -6.52 32.23 -0.15
CA ASN A 242 -7.94 31.93 0.03
C ASN A 242 -8.31 31.66 1.50
N LEU A 243 -7.39 31.09 2.29
CA LEU A 243 -7.59 30.92 3.74
C LEU A 243 -7.44 32.24 4.51
N SER A 244 -6.54 33.15 4.08
CA SER A 244 -6.39 34.47 4.72
C SER A 244 -7.58 35.40 4.45
N MET A 245 -8.27 35.23 3.31
CA MET A 245 -9.49 35.97 2.98
C MET A 245 -10.72 35.56 3.82
N HIS A 246 -10.65 34.45 4.58
CA HIS A 246 -11.76 33.94 5.38
C HIS A 246 -11.47 33.79 6.88
N MET A 247 -10.30 34.24 7.36
CA MET A 247 -9.93 34.20 8.79
C MET A 247 -9.35 35.54 9.28
N PRO A 248 -10.16 36.60 9.48
CA PRO A 248 -9.65 37.86 10.03
C PRO A 248 -9.45 37.88 11.55
N LEU A 249 -9.70 36.80 12.31
CA LEU A 249 -9.88 36.92 13.77
C LEU A 249 -9.06 35.99 14.69
N LEU A 250 -8.11 35.18 14.19
CA LEU A 250 -7.38 34.23 15.05
C LEU A 250 -5.87 34.49 15.23
N LEU A 251 -5.32 35.57 14.66
CA LEU A 251 -3.87 35.86 14.73
C LEU A 251 -3.49 36.99 15.71
N HIS A 252 -4.43 37.50 16.50
CA HIS A 252 -4.14 38.52 17.53
C HIS A 252 -4.11 38.00 18.97
N SER A 253 -4.18 36.68 19.20
CA SER A 253 -4.18 36.10 20.55
C SER A 253 -3.28 34.87 20.72
N LEU A 254 -2.23 34.73 19.92
CA LEU A 254 -1.15 33.75 20.14
C LEU A 254 0.20 34.45 20.11
#